data_AF-A0A8H7NEA7-F1
#
_entry.id   AF-A0A8H7NEA7-F1
#
_cell.length_a   1.000
_cell.length_b   1.000
_cell.length_c   1.000
_cell.angle_alpha   90.00
_cell.angle_beta   90.00
_cell.angle_gamma   90.00
#
_symmetry.space_group_name_H-M   'P 1'
#
loop_
_entity.id
_entity.type
_entity.pdbx_description
1 polymer ?
#
loop_
_entity_poly.entity_id
_entity_poly.type
_entity_poly.pdbx_seq_one_letter_code
_entity_poly.pdbx_strand_id
1 'polypeptide(L)' 'MDEMAGYLSDVLLSGATVDQLTAFVDIYDVAILEGSPFRTSIFNDWYPGFRSLAAILGDMVFTLAWCVFLNARW' A
#
# COMPACT_ATOMS: atom_id res chain seq x y z
N MET A 1 -1.35 9.33 6.91
CA MET A 1 -2.04 8.61 5.83
C MET A 1 -2.41 9.54 4.69
N ASP A 2 -2.95 10.73 4.97
CA ASP A 2 -3.28 11.76 3.97
C ASP A 2 -2.12 12.14 3.03
N GLU A 3 -0.90 12.30 3.56
CA GLU A 3 0.29 12.60 2.75
C GLU A 3 0.66 11.43 1.81
N MET A 4 0.45 10.19 2.25
CA MET A 4 0.67 9.01 1.41
C MET A 4 -0.38 8.91 0.31
N ALA A 5 -1.65 9.16 0.63
CA ALA A 5 -2.73 9.19 -0.36
C ALA A 5 -2.50 10.27 -1.42
N GLY A 6 -2.02 11.46 -1.01
CA GLY A 6 -1.60 12.52 -1.92
C GLY A 6 -0.46 12.10 -2.84
N TYR A 7 0.59 11.46 -2.30
CA TYR A 7 1.70 10.94 -3.09
C TYR A 7 1.26 9.88 -4.12
N LEU A 8 0.40 8.93 -3.70
CA LEU A 8 -0.12 7.90 -4.60
C LEU A 8 -0.97 8.49 -5.73
N SER A 9 -1.78 9.51 -5.45
CA SER A 9 -2.58 10.22 -6.45
C SER A 9 -1.70 10.94 -7.48
N ASP A 10 -0.68 11.66 -7.02
CA ASP A 10 0.18 12.48 -7.88
C ASP A 10 1.11 11.63 -8.77
N VAL A 11 1.70 10.58 -8.21
CA VAL A 11 2.79 9.83 -8.87
C VAL A 11 2.33 8.56 -9.56
N LEU A 12 1.38 7.82 -8.98
CA LEU A 12 1.03 6.47 -9.43
C LEU A 12 -0.36 6.39 -10.06
N LEU A 13 -1.33 7.10 -9.49
CA LEU A 13 -2.75 6.97 -9.83
C LEU A 13 -3.41 8.34 -10.00
N SER A 14 -3.01 9.06 -11.06
CA SER A 14 -3.56 10.39 -11.41
C SER A 14 -5.06 10.39 -11.70
N GLY A 15 -5.67 9.21 -11.88
CA GLY A 15 -7.12 9.05 -12.07
C GLY A 15 -7.92 8.73 -10.80
N ALA A 16 -7.27 8.45 -9.66
CA ALA A 16 -7.95 8.12 -8.41
C ALA A 16 -8.10 9.37 -7.53
N THR A 17 -9.26 9.51 -6.86
CA THR A 17 -9.44 10.62 -5.92
C THR A 17 -8.67 10.38 -4.63
N VAL A 18 -8.21 11.45 -3.99
CA VAL A 18 -7.48 11.36 -2.70
C VAL A 18 -8.33 10.68 -1.64
N ASP A 19 -9.65 10.87 -1.63
CA ASP A 19 -10.57 10.21 -0.68
C ASP A 19 -10.61 8.68 -0.87
N GLN A 20 -10.64 8.21 -2.13
CA GLN A 20 -10.60 6.78 -2.44
C GLN A 20 -9.26 6.17 -2.02
N LEU A 21 -8.16 6.89 -2.24
CA LEU A 21 -6.83 6.44 -1.86
C LEU A 21 -6.64 6.47 -0.34
N THR A 22 -7.24 7.44 0.36
CA THR A 22 -7.20 7.51 1.82
C THR A 22 -7.92 6.31 2.42
N ALA A 23 -9.15 6.02 1.94
CA ALA A 23 -9.89 4.83 2.36
C ALA A 23 -9.14 3.52 2.07
N PHE A 24 -8.35 3.47 1.00
CA PHE A 24 -7.50 2.31 0.68
C PHE A 24 -6.27 2.22 1.58
N VAL A 25 -5.57 3.32 1.79
CA VAL A 25 -4.38 3.39 2.66
C VAL A 25 -4.76 3.06 4.10
N ASP A 26 -5.94 3.46 4.56
CA ASP A 26 -6.47 3.17 5.90
C ASP A 26 -6.72 1.67 6.14
N ILE A 27 -6.81 0.83 5.10
CA ILE A 27 -6.88 -0.63 5.24
C ILE A 27 -5.55 -1.19 5.77
N TYR A 28 -4.44 -0.54 5.43
CA TYR A 28 -3.11 -0.91 5.90
C TYR A 28 -2.90 -0.22 7.25
N ASP A 29 -3.21 -0.93 8.33
CA ASP A 29 -3.10 -0.42 9.69
C ASP A 29 -1.68 0.13 9.96
N VAL A 30 -1.60 1.16 10.80
CA VAL A 30 -0.35 1.82 11.22
C VAL A 30 0.50 0.90 12.12
N ALA A 31 -0.01 -0.29 12.46
CA ALA A 31 0.70 -1.30 13.21
C ALA A 31 1.98 -1.69 12.47
N ILE A 32 3.12 -1.25 13.01
CA ILE A 32 4.50 -1.50 12.53
C ILE A 32 4.75 -2.99 12.16
N LEU A 33 3.97 -3.90 12.75
CA LEU A 33 4.08 -5.35 12.59
C LEU A 33 3.52 -5.89 11.27
N GLU A 34 2.65 -5.16 10.58
CA GLU A 34 1.92 -5.66 9.40
C GLU A 34 2.44 -5.14 8.05
N GLY A 35 3.43 -4.25 8.07
CA GLY A 35 4.05 -3.71 6.85
C GLY A 35 5.11 -4.63 6.21
N SER A 36 5.55 -4.25 5.01
CA SER A 36 6.60 -4.97 4.27
C SER A 36 8.01 -4.47 4.64
N PRO A 37 9.02 -5.33 4.87
CA PRO A 37 9.02 -6.79 4.69
C PRO A 37 8.16 -7.52 5.72
N PHE A 38 7.23 -8.33 5.22
CA PHE A 38 6.22 -8.98 6.05
C PHE A 38 6.86 -9.93 7.09
N ARG A 39 6.24 -10.00 8.27
CA ARG A 39 6.63 -10.90 9.38
C ARG A 39 8.04 -10.67 9.92
N THR A 40 8.57 -9.45 9.78
CA THR A 40 9.86 -9.05 10.36
C THR A 40 9.73 -8.36 11.72
N SER A 41 8.52 -8.33 12.30
CA SER A 41 8.22 -7.66 13.56
C SER A 41 8.70 -6.20 13.50
N ILE A 42 9.45 -5.73 14.49
CA ILE A 42 9.97 -4.35 14.56
C ILE A 42 11.27 -4.13 13.77
N PHE A 43 11.84 -5.15 13.12
CA PHE A 43 13.11 -5.01 12.39
C PHE A 43 12.88 -4.56 10.95
N ASN A 44 13.72 -3.67 10.41
CA ASN A 44 13.64 -3.14 9.03
C ASN A 44 12.68 -1.96 8.79
N ASP A 45 12.56 -1.04 9.76
CA ASP A 45 12.12 0.34 9.49
C ASP A 45 13.33 1.20 9.20
N TRP A 46 13.43 1.71 7.97
CA TRP A 46 14.43 2.74 7.64
C TRP A 46 13.96 4.14 8.02
N TYR A 47 12.65 4.39 7.96
CA TYR A 47 12.01 5.62 8.39
C TYR A 47 10.56 5.34 8.79
N PRO A 48 9.95 6.16 9.67
CA PRO A 48 8.56 5.96 10.07
C PRO A 48 7.61 5.89 8.85
N GLY A 49 6.90 4.78 8.67
CA GLY A 49 5.96 4.58 7.55
C GLY A 49 6.55 3.90 6.32
N PHE A 50 7.85 3.59 6.30
CA PHE A 50 8.50 2.85 5.21
C PHE A 50 7.80 1.54 4.88
N ARG A 51 7.44 0.77 5.90
CA ARG A 51 6.87 -0.57 5.71
C ARG A 51 5.45 -0.54 5.17
N SER A 52 4.65 0.41 5.61
CA SER A 52 3.29 0.62 5.12
C SER A 52 3.33 0.99 3.63
N LEU A 53 4.22 1.92 3.25
CA LEU A 53 4.42 2.26 1.85
C LEU A 53 4.87 1.07 1.01
N ALA A 54 5.84 0.29 1.51
CA ALA A 54 6.35 -0.88 0.79
C ALA A 54 5.28 -1.97 0.59
N ALA A 55 4.41 -2.18 1.58
CA ALA A 55 3.27 -3.10 1.46
C ALA A 55 2.25 -2.60 0.43
N ILE A 56 1.82 -1.34 0.55
CA ILE A 56 0.86 -0.70 -0.35
C ILE A 56 1.33 -0.75 -1.81
N LEU A 57 2.60 -0.40 -2.07
CA LEU A 57 3.17 -0.40 -3.41
C LEU A 57 3.26 -1.82 -3.99
N GLY A 58 3.72 -2.79 -3.20
CA GLY A 58 3.87 -4.18 -3.63
C GLY A 58 2.52 -4.82 -3.99
N ASP A 59 1.52 -4.59 -3.15
CA ASP A 59 0.19 -5.17 -3.34
C ASP A 59 -0.56 -4.52 -4.50
N MET A 60 -0.49 -3.19 -4.63
CA MET A 60 -1.15 -2.47 -5.71
C MET A 60 -0.57 -2.81 -7.09
N VAL A 61 0.75 -2.84 -7.23
CA VAL A 61 1.39 -3.02 -8.56
C VAL A 61 1.47 -4.49 -8.96
N PHE A 62 1.70 -5.39 -8.00
CA PHE A 62 1.98 -6.79 -8.30
C PHE A 62 1.01 -7.75 -7.63
N THR A 63 0.98 -7.85 -6.29
CA THR A 63 0.30 -8.96 -5.60
C THR A 63 -1.21 -9.01 -5.89
N LEU A 64 -1.92 -7.93 -5.57
CA LEU A 64 -3.38 -7.86 -5.73
C LEU A 64 -3.76 -7.71 -7.21
N ALA A 65 -2.97 -6.96 -7.99
CA ALA A 65 -3.17 -6.87 -9.44
C ALA A 65 -3.10 -8.25 -10.11
N TRP A 66 -2.14 -9.08 -9.69
CA TRP A 66 -2.00 -10.46 -10.16
C TRP A 66 -3.16 -11.35 -9.69
N CYS A 67 -3.61 -11.22 -8.44
CA CYS A 67 -4.80 -11.93 -7.95
C CYS A 67 -6.05 -11.59 -8.76
N VAL A 68 -6.29 -10.31 -9.05
CA VAL A 68 -7.43 -9.86 -9.87
C VAL A 68 -7.30 -10.42 -11.29
N PHE A 69 -6.11 -10.35 -11.89
CA PHE A 69 -5.85 -10.91 -13.21
C PHE A 69 -6.14 -12.41 -13.27
N LEU A 70 -5.68 -13.18 -12.27
CA LEU A 70 -5.96 -14.61 -12.20
C LEU A 70 -7.44 -14.90 -12.03
N ASN A 71 -8.15 -14.15 -11.17
CA ASN A 71 -9.58 -14.35 -10.94
C ASN A 71 -10.44 -13.97 -12.16
N ALA A 72 -10.05 -12.94 -12.92
CA ALA A 72 -10.76 -12.52 -14.11
C ALA A 72 -10.63 -13.49 -15.31
N ARG A 73 -9.69 -14.43 -15.25
CA ARG A 73 -9.40 -15.41 -16.34
C ARG A 73 -10.02 -16.79 -16.10
N TRP A 74 -10.90 -16.93 -15.10
CA TRP A 74 -11.72 -18.12 -14.86
C TRP A 74 -13.21 -17.76 -14.89
#